data_AF-A0A2W6N9M0-F1
#
_entry.id   AF-A0A2W6N9M0-F1
#
_cell.length_a   1.000
_cell.length_b   1.000
_cell.length_c   1.000
_cell.angle_alpha   90.00
_cell.angle_beta   90.00
_cell.angle_gamma   90.00
#
_symmetry.space_group_name_H-M   'P 1'
#
loop_
_entity.id
_entity.type
_entity.pdbx_description
1 polymer ?
#
loop_
_entity_poly.entity_id
_entity_poly.type
_entity_poly.pdbx_seq_one_letter_code
_entity_poly.pdbx_strand_id
1 'polypeptide(L)'
;MTTQTTIANFNIESLTPIFNFILKGVRSEDREEVQSEAVLRILTAIDKGQVKKDIFTFSHTVVQRAVFDYYRKNNRMISKNSTYVNFCDGADEEHGSTSDYFSYATEEIGYGLSDVKTDYLNNLFMFTPQQRRIIDFMLFTEEGVGMKPTEISNLLGLNKSHASRAMNTLKKLCQE
;
A
#
# COMPACT_ATOMS: atom_id res chain seq x y z
N MET A 1 -13.69 29.72 25.46
CA MET A 1 -12.69 29.75 24.37
C MET A 1 -11.89 28.46 24.47
N THR A 2 -12.12 27.51 23.58
CA THR A 2 -11.31 26.28 23.50
C THR A 2 -9.96 26.65 22.89
N THR A 3 -8.91 26.55 23.69
CA THR A 3 -7.52 26.73 23.25
C THR A 3 -7.22 25.71 22.16
N GLN A 4 -7.12 26.16 20.90
CA GLN A 4 -6.67 25.30 19.81
C GLN A 4 -5.22 24.89 20.03
N THR A 5 -4.95 23.59 19.99
CA THR A 5 -3.59 23.05 20.00
C THR A 5 -2.90 23.44 18.69
N THR A 6 -1.74 24.07 18.79
CA THR A 6 -0.85 24.47 17.69
C THR A 6 0.48 23.73 17.84
N ILE A 7 1.30 23.65 16.79
CA ILE A 7 2.61 22.99 16.88
C ILE A 7 3.46 23.60 18.03
N ALA A 8 3.42 24.92 18.19
CA ALA A 8 4.21 25.64 19.19
C ALA A 8 3.80 25.35 20.64
N ASN A 9 2.57 24.88 20.89
CA ASN A 9 2.07 24.61 22.24
C ASN A 9 1.87 23.10 22.53
N PHE A 10 2.20 22.24 21.56
CA PHE A 10 2.04 20.81 21.68
C PHE A 10 3.31 20.15 22.21
N ASN A 11 3.24 19.55 23.41
CA ASN A 11 4.33 18.72 23.92
C ASN A 11 4.19 17.28 23.41
N ILE A 12 5.14 16.83 22.58
CA ILE A 12 5.14 15.47 22.04
C ILE A 12 5.32 14.39 23.12
N GLU A 13 6.00 14.71 24.22
CA GLU A 13 6.23 13.78 25.35
C GLU A 13 4.91 13.36 26.01
N SER A 14 3.85 14.16 25.86
CA SER A 14 2.50 13.79 26.33
C SER A 14 1.96 12.53 25.66
N LEU A 15 2.49 12.15 24.49
CA LEU A 15 2.11 10.94 23.74
C LEU A 15 2.94 9.70 24.11
N THR A 16 3.93 9.82 24.99
CA THR A 16 4.79 8.69 25.42
C THR A 16 4.01 7.44 25.84
N PRO A 17 2.90 7.53 26.61
CA PRO A 17 2.09 6.35 26.95
C PRO A 17 1.51 5.64 25.73
N ILE A 18 1.12 6.39 24.69
CA ILE A 18 0.59 5.84 23.43
C ILE A 18 1.69 5.10 22.69
N PHE A 19 2.87 5.71 22.55
CA PHE A 19 4.01 5.07 21.89
C PHE A 19 4.45 3.80 22.60
N ASN A 20 4.59 3.84 23.94
CA ASN A 20 4.97 2.66 24.73
C ASN A 20 3.95 1.51 24.62
N PHE A 21 2.65 1.84 24.53
CA PHE A 21 1.61 0.84 24.39
C PHE A 21 1.58 0.22 22.98
N ILE A 22 1.56 1.05 21.93
CA ILE A 22 1.35 0.60 20.55
C ILE A 22 2.63 0.04 19.93
N LEU A 23 3.80 0.64 20.18
CA LEU A 23 5.07 0.19 19.60
C LEU A 23 5.61 -1.09 20.25
N LYS A 24 4.99 -1.58 21.34
CA LYS A 24 5.34 -2.84 21.98
C LYS A 24 5.33 -4.02 20.98
N GLY A 25 4.44 -3.99 20.00
CA GLY A 25 4.36 -5.01 18.95
C GLY A 25 5.47 -4.92 17.90
N VAL A 26 6.07 -3.74 17.69
CA VAL A 26 7.09 -3.47 16.66
C VAL A 26 8.46 -3.97 17.11
N ARG A 27 9.25 -4.50 16.16
CA ARG A 27 10.64 -4.92 16.38
C ARG A 27 11.46 -3.76 16.92
N SER A 28 12.31 -4.01 17.91
CA SER A 28 13.06 -2.96 18.62
C SER A 28 13.88 -2.07 17.69
N GLU A 29 14.48 -2.68 16.66
CA GLU A 29 15.29 -2.03 15.61
C GLU A 29 14.50 -1.00 14.79
N ASP A 30 13.19 -1.17 14.63
CA ASP A 30 12.37 -0.32 13.77
C ASP A 30 11.45 0.65 14.56
N ARG A 31 11.47 0.59 15.90
CA ARG A 31 10.58 1.40 16.74
C ARG A 31 10.79 2.89 16.56
N GLU A 32 12.04 3.31 16.45
CA GLU A 32 12.42 4.73 16.31
C GLU A 32 11.94 5.31 14.98
N GLU A 33 12.04 4.54 13.90
CA GLU A 33 11.56 4.93 12.57
C GLU A 33 10.04 5.10 12.58
N VAL A 34 9.32 4.09 13.10
CA VAL A 34 7.85 4.13 13.18
C VAL A 34 7.35 5.25 14.09
N GLN A 35 8.06 5.50 15.18
CA GLN A 35 7.77 6.63 16.07
C GLN A 35 7.93 7.96 15.36
N SER A 36 9.07 8.18 14.69
CA SER A 36 9.37 9.42 13.98
C SER A 36 8.35 9.73 12.88
N GLU A 37 7.98 8.71 12.09
CA GLU A 37 6.94 8.81 11.06
C GLU A 37 5.57 9.18 11.66
N ALA A 38 5.20 8.56 12.79
CA ALA A 38 3.94 8.87 13.46
C ALA A 38 3.92 10.29 14.03
N VAL A 39 5.03 10.75 14.63
CA VAL A 39 5.19 12.13 15.12
C VAL A 39 5.01 13.13 13.98
N LEU A 40 5.66 12.91 12.85
CA LEU A 40 5.59 13.80 11.70
C LEU A 40 4.16 13.93 11.15
N ARG A 41 3.42 12.82 11.10
CA ARG A 41 2.00 12.82 10.70
C ARG A 41 1.10 13.58 11.69
N ILE A 42 1.35 13.44 12.98
CA ILE A 42 0.60 14.16 14.03
C ILE A 42 0.85 15.66 13.92
N LEU A 43 2.12 16.08 13.84
CA LEU A 43 2.48 17.49 13.72
C LEU A 43 1.92 18.11 12.43
N THR A 44 2.00 17.39 11.31
CA THR A 44 1.41 17.83 10.02
C THR A 44 -0.11 18.00 10.11
N ALA A 45 -0.79 17.13 10.85
CA ALA A 45 -2.24 17.23 11.03
C ALA A 45 -2.64 18.37 11.98
N ILE A 46 -1.82 18.66 13.00
CA ILE A 46 -2.00 19.83 13.87
C ILE A 46 -1.81 21.11 13.05
N ASP A 47 -0.74 21.20 12.25
CA ASP A 47 -0.45 22.35 11.39
C ASP A 47 -1.61 22.68 10.44
N LYS A 48 -2.17 21.65 9.81
CA LYS A 48 -3.28 21.78 8.86
C LYS A 48 -4.65 21.94 9.52
N GLY A 49 -4.72 22.00 10.86
CA GLY A 49 -5.99 22.09 11.60
C GLY A 49 -6.92 20.90 11.37
N GLN A 50 -6.38 19.72 11.06
CA GLN A 50 -7.14 18.51 10.70
C GLN A 50 -7.54 17.64 11.89
N VAL A 51 -7.21 18.07 13.11
CA VAL A 51 -7.54 17.35 14.35
C VAL A 51 -9.03 17.52 14.64
N LYS A 52 -9.83 16.50 14.29
CA LYS A 52 -11.31 16.53 14.39
C LYS A 52 -11.88 16.23 15.79
N LYS A 53 -11.07 15.64 16.68
CA LYS A 53 -11.46 15.19 18.02
C LYS A 53 -10.43 15.68 19.05
N ASP A 54 -10.33 15.04 20.19
CA ASP A 54 -9.23 15.21 21.13
C ASP A 54 -7.89 14.72 20.55
N ILE A 55 -6.81 15.42 20.91
CA ILE A 55 -5.47 15.15 20.39
C ILE A 55 -4.97 13.75 20.75
N PHE A 56 -5.38 13.22 21.90
CA PHE A 56 -4.98 11.88 22.36
C PHE A 56 -5.60 10.76 21.52
N THR A 57 -6.92 10.77 21.31
CA THR A 57 -7.61 9.77 20.46
C THR A 57 -7.16 9.88 19.01
N PHE A 58 -6.96 11.11 18.52
CA PHE A 58 -6.39 11.33 17.19
C PHE A 58 -5.00 10.71 17.08
N SER A 59 -4.10 11.04 18.00
CA SER A 59 -2.73 10.54 18.02
C SER A 59 -2.67 9.02 18.14
N HIS A 60 -3.51 8.41 18.99
CA HIS A 60 -3.64 6.96 19.10
C HIS A 60 -3.94 6.33 17.74
N THR A 61 -4.91 6.90 17.00
CA THR A 61 -5.30 6.41 15.67
C THR A 61 -4.16 6.56 14.65
N VAL A 62 -3.44 7.68 14.69
CA VAL A 62 -2.30 7.94 13.78
C VAL A 62 -1.15 6.98 14.05
N VAL A 63 -0.76 6.79 15.31
CA VAL A 63 0.31 5.86 15.71
C VAL A 63 -0.05 4.42 15.32
N GLN A 64 -1.29 4.00 15.58
CA GLN A 64 -1.77 2.67 15.17
C GLN A 64 -1.70 2.48 13.65
N ARG A 65 -2.10 3.50 12.87
CA ARG A 65 -1.96 3.46 11.40
C ARG A 65 -0.50 3.40 10.96
N ALA A 66 0.40 4.16 11.58
CA ALA A 66 1.82 4.14 11.25
C ALA A 66 2.42 2.73 11.44
N VAL A 67 2.05 2.05 12.52
CA VAL A 67 2.45 0.65 12.76
C VAL A 67 1.90 -0.30 11.69
N PHE A 68 0.61 -0.19 11.35
CA PHE A 68 0.03 -1.01 10.30
C PHE A 68 0.66 -0.74 8.93
N ASP A 69 0.93 0.53 8.61
CA ASP A 69 1.60 0.92 7.38
C ASP A 69 3.03 0.38 7.32
N TYR A 70 3.75 0.42 8.44
CA TYR A 70 5.09 -0.17 8.56
C TYR A 70 5.06 -1.68 8.30
N TYR A 71 4.18 -2.44 8.95
CA TYR A 71 4.06 -3.88 8.67
C TYR A 71 3.59 -4.15 7.25
N ARG A 72 2.71 -3.30 6.72
CA ARG A 72 2.26 -3.41 5.33
C ARG A 72 3.41 -3.14 4.35
N LYS A 73 4.29 -2.19 4.62
CA LYS A 73 5.50 -1.92 3.82
C LYS A 73 6.47 -3.11 3.90
N ASN A 74 6.75 -3.59 5.11
CA ASN A 74 7.69 -4.69 5.33
C ASN A 74 7.19 -6.05 4.83
N ASN A 75 5.92 -6.40 5.06
CA ASN A 75 5.34 -7.65 4.58
C ASN A 75 5.11 -7.66 3.06
N ARG A 76 5.10 -6.50 2.41
CA ARG A 76 4.96 -6.38 0.95
C ARG A 76 6.30 -6.17 0.23
N MET A 77 7.44 -6.19 0.95
CA MET A 77 8.75 -5.80 0.44
C MET A 77 8.69 -4.54 -0.43
N ILE A 78 7.86 -3.57 -0.06
CA ILE A 78 7.74 -2.29 -0.76
C ILE A 78 9.00 -1.50 -0.37
N SER A 79 10.00 -1.58 -1.23
CA SER A 79 11.31 -0.92 -1.10
C SER A 79 12.00 -1.14 0.25
N LYS A 80 12.68 -2.28 0.42
CA LYS A 80 14.02 -2.16 1.02
C LYS A 80 14.91 -1.68 -0.12
N ASN A 81 15.29 -0.40 -0.12
CA ASN A 81 16.50 0.02 -0.83
C ASN A 81 17.64 -0.71 -0.16
N SER A 82 17.88 -1.94 -0.62
CA SER A 82 19.07 -2.65 -0.26
C SER A 82 20.20 -1.99 -1.03
N THR A 83 20.87 -1.02 -0.40
CA THR A 83 22.28 -0.80 -0.66
C THR A 83 23.06 -2.00 -0.11
N TYR A 84 22.81 -3.21 -0.63
CA TYR A 84 23.86 -4.22 -0.61
C TYR A 84 24.85 -3.76 -1.67
N VAL A 85 25.77 -2.90 -1.25
CA VAL A 85 27.01 -2.65 -1.98
C VAL A 85 27.80 -3.93 -1.83
N ASN A 86 27.67 -4.83 -2.79
CA ASN A 86 28.71 -5.84 -2.99
C ASN A 86 29.93 -5.06 -3.47
N PHE A 87 30.85 -4.79 -2.55
CA PHE A 87 32.21 -4.45 -2.94
C PHE A 87 32.79 -5.71 -3.58
N CYS A 88 32.64 -5.83 -4.90
CA CYS A 88 33.48 -6.70 -5.69
C CYS A 88 34.85 -6.02 -5.79
N ASP A 89 35.63 -6.13 -4.72
CA ASP A 89 37.06 -5.84 -4.75
C ASP A 89 37.72 -6.96 -5.57
N GLY A 90 37.94 -6.69 -6.86
CA GLY A 90 38.59 -7.62 -7.79
C GLY A 90 37.78 -7.92 -9.05
N ALA A 91 37.51 -6.90 -9.88
CA ALA A 91 37.26 -7.10 -11.30
C ALA A 91 38.53 -6.76 -12.06
N ASP A 92 39.20 -7.82 -12.52
CA ASP A 92 40.36 -7.81 -13.41
C ASP A 92 40.08 -6.98 -14.67
N GLU A 93 40.94 -6.00 -14.96
CA GLU A 93 40.80 -5.02 -16.05
C GLU A 93 41.16 -5.58 -17.45
N GLU A 94 41.34 -6.90 -17.60
CA GLU A 94 41.91 -7.44 -18.84
C GLU A 94 40.88 -7.80 -19.93
N HIS A 95 39.58 -7.92 -19.62
CA HIS A 95 38.57 -8.26 -20.62
C HIS A 95 37.50 -7.16 -20.76
N GLY A 96 37.78 -6.26 -21.70
CA GLY A 96 36.84 -5.41 -22.42
C GLY A 96 35.51 -5.12 -21.72
N SER A 97 35.47 -3.97 -21.05
CA SER A 97 34.25 -3.27 -20.65
C SER A 97 33.20 -3.29 -21.77
N THR A 98 32.26 -4.23 -21.69
CA THR A 98 30.90 -3.99 -22.16
C THR A 98 30.23 -3.16 -21.10
N SER A 99 30.40 -1.84 -21.23
CA SER A 99 29.52 -0.85 -20.64
C SER A 99 28.13 -1.03 -21.28
N ASP A 100 27.47 -2.13 -20.95
CA ASP A 100 26.17 -2.48 -21.50
C ASP A 100 25.11 -1.98 -20.53
N TYR A 101 24.72 -0.74 -20.78
CA TYR A 101 23.44 -0.11 -20.48
C TYR A 101 22.77 -0.50 -19.15
N PHE A 102 22.66 0.50 -18.28
CA PHE A 102 21.71 0.51 -17.16
C PHE A 102 20.27 0.38 -17.69
N SER A 103 19.85 -0.86 -17.98
CA SER A 103 18.46 -1.22 -18.19
C SER A 103 17.87 -1.54 -16.84
N TYR A 104 17.19 -0.57 -16.24
CA TYR A 104 16.30 -0.88 -15.14
C TYR A 104 14.97 -1.31 -15.76
N ALA A 105 14.66 -2.60 -15.70
CA ALA A 105 13.30 -3.05 -15.85
C ALA A 105 12.65 -2.90 -14.47
N THR A 106 11.80 -1.89 -14.29
CA THR A 106 10.84 -1.88 -13.18
C THR A 106 9.85 -3.02 -13.42
N GLU A 107 10.13 -4.20 -12.86
CA GLU A 107 9.08 -5.20 -12.69
C GLU A 107 8.19 -4.73 -11.54
N GLU A 108 7.06 -4.12 -11.87
CA GLU A 108 5.99 -3.87 -10.91
C GLU A 108 5.54 -5.21 -10.34
N ILE A 109 5.73 -5.41 -9.03
CA ILE A 109 5.20 -6.58 -8.33
C ILE A 109 3.68 -6.38 -8.16
N GLY A 110 2.97 -6.76 -9.21
CA GLY A 110 1.59 -7.19 -9.23
C GLY A 110 1.53 -8.51 -10.03
N TYR A 111 0.37 -9.14 -10.10
CA TYR A 111 0.17 -10.08 -11.20
C TYR A 111 0.32 -9.28 -12.50
N GLY A 112 1.11 -9.79 -13.45
CA GLY A 112 1.07 -9.23 -14.78
C GLY A 112 -0.40 -9.20 -15.23
N LEU A 113 -0.83 -8.14 -15.90
CA LEU A 113 -2.20 -8.13 -16.44
C LEU A 113 -2.45 -9.38 -17.31
N SER A 114 -1.39 -9.89 -17.94
CA SER A 114 -1.32 -11.21 -18.60
C SER A 114 -1.68 -12.37 -17.68
N ASP A 115 -1.16 -12.41 -16.48
CA ASP A 115 -1.31 -13.52 -15.53
C ASP A 115 -2.72 -13.51 -14.95
N VAL A 116 -3.22 -12.34 -14.53
CA VAL A 116 -4.62 -12.16 -14.09
C VAL A 116 -5.59 -12.57 -15.19
N LYS A 117 -5.32 -12.19 -16.44
CA LYS A 117 -6.13 -12.59 -17.60
C LYS A 117 -6.10 -14.10 -17.78
N THR A 118 -4.92 -14.71 -17.69
CA THR A 118 -4.74 -16.15 -17.89
C THR A 118 -5.47 -16.94 -16.82
N ASP A 119 -5.31 -16.58 -15.55
CA ASP A 119 -5.99 -17.23 -14.43
C ASP A 119 -7.51 -17.09 -14.55
N TYR A 120 -7.99 -15.89 -14.89
CA TYR A 120 -9.41 -15.62 -15.10
C TYR A 120 -10.00 -16.49 -16.24
N LEU A 121 -9.31 -16.55 -17.38
CA LEU A 121 -9.76 -17.33 -18.55
C LEU A 121 -9.76 -18.84 -18.25
N ASN A 122 -8.79 -19.34 -17.49
CA ASN A 122 -8.72 -20.74 -17.08
C ASN A 122 -9.83 -21.13 -16.08
N ASN A 123 -10.40 -20.16 -15.37
CA ASN A 123 -11.35 -20.40 -14.29
C ASN A 123 -12.71 -19.70 -14.49
N LEU A 124 -13.11 -19.48 -15.74
CA LEU A 124 -14.39 -18.83 -16.08
C LEU A 124 -15.59 -19.48 -15.38
N PHE A 125 -15.56 -20.80 -15.17
CA PHE A 125 -16.62 -21.55 -14.51
C PHE A 125 -16.93 -21.09 -13.08
N MET A 126 -15.98 -20.44 -12.39
CA MET A 126 -16.17 -19.86 -11.05
C MET A 126 -17.03 -18.59 -11.04
N PHE A 127 -17.28 -18.00 -12.21
CA PHE A 127 -17.99 -16.73 -12.36
C PHE A 127 -19.34 -16.92 -13.04
N THR A 128 -20.37 -16.22 -12.55
CA THR A 128 -21.67 -16.13 -13.21
C THR A 128 -21.60 -15.25 -14.47
N PRO A 129 -22.54 -15.37 -15.42
CA PRO A 129 -22.51 -14.57 -16.65
C PRO A 129 -22.44 -13.05 -16.41
N GLN A 130 -23.12 -12.56 -15.37
CA GLN A 130 -23.11 -11.13 -15.02
C GLN A 130 -21.79 -10.70 -14.35
N GLN A 131 -21.15 -11.59 -13.59
CA GLN A 131 -19.82 -11.33 -13.03
C GLN A 131 -18.76 -11.30 -14.13
N ARG A 132 -18.86 -12.23 -15.10
CA ARG A 132 -17.95 -12.27 -16.25
C ARG A 132 -17.99 -10.97 -17.03
N ARG A 133 -19.18 -10.47 -17.39
CA ARG A 133 -19.32 -9.17 -18.06
C ARG A 133 -18.58 -8.01 -17.38
N ILE A 134 -18.48 -8.02 -16.05
CA ILE A 134 -17.76 -6.99 -15.29
C ILE A 134 -16.24 -7.20 -15.37
N ILE A 135 -15.77 -8.43 -15.18
CA ILE A 135 -14.34 -8.76 -15.24
C ILE A 135 -13.80 -8.65 -16.67
N ASP A 136 -14.58 -9.08 -17.66
CA ASP A 136 -14.27 -8.94 -19.08
C ASP A 136 -14.05 -7.47 -19.44
N PHE A 137 -14.98 -6.61 -19.02
CA PHE A 137 -14.85 -5.17 -19.23
C PHE A 137 -13.60 -4.63 -18.53
N MET A 138 -13.38 -5.00 -17.27
CA MET A 138 -12.25 -4.53 -16.47
C MET A 138 -10.88 -4.94 -17.05
N LEU A 139 -10.75 -6.16 -17.57
CA LEU A 139 -9.46 -6.70 -18.01
C LEU A 139 -9.18 -6.46 -19.51
N PHE A 140 -10.20 -6.42 -20.36
CA PHE A 140 -10.03 -6.42 -21.83
C PHE A 140 -10.43 -5.11 -22.51
N THR A 141 -10.84 -4.08 -21.77
CA THR A 141 -11.09 -2.75 -22.34
C THR A 141 -10.09 -1.74 -21.80
N GLU A 142 -9.65 -0.80 -22.66
CA GLU A 142 -8.70 0.25 -22.28
C GLU A 142 -9.26 1.14 -21.15
N GLU A 143 -10.56 1.44 -21.20
CA GLU A 143 -11.25 2.23 -20.17
C GLU A 143 -11.40 1.44 -18.85
N GLY A 144 -11.61 0.13 -18.94
CA GLY A 144 -11.94 -0.72 -17.80
C GLY A 144 -10.82 -0.89 -16.78
N VAL A 145 -9.54 -0.86 -17.21
CA VAL A 145 -8.38 -1.07 -16.32
C VAL A 145 -8.26 0.04 -15.27
N GLY A 146 -8.69 1.26 -15.60
CA GLY A 146 -8.68 2.41 -14.70
C GLY A 146 -9.97 2.62 -13.89
N MET A 147 -11.05 1.89 -14.22
CA MET A 147 -12.37 2.10 -13.62
C MET A 147 -12.60 1.22 -12.39
N LYS A 148 -13.35 1.75 -11.41
CA LYS A 148 -13.77 0.93 -10.28
C LYS A 148 -14.81 -0.10 -10.75
N PRO A 149 -14.80 -1.34 -10.24
CA PRO A 149 -15.81 -2.36 -10.57
C PRO A 149 -17.27 -1.89 -10.35
N THR A 150 -17.49 -1.01 -9.38
CA THR A 150 -18.81 -0.39 -9.13
C THR A 150 -19.20 0.63 -10.20
N GLU A 151 -18.25 1.29 -10.84
CA GLU A 151 -18.49 2.21 -11.97
C GLU A 151 -18.78 1.39 -13.24
N ILE A 152 -18.02 0.32 -13.47
CA ILE A 152 -18.24 -0.64 -14.56
C ILE A 152 -19.64 -1.26 -14.45
N SER A 153 -20.05 -1.73 -13.27
CA SER A 153 -21.41 -2.27 -13.09
C SER A 153 -22.51 -1.26 -13.38
N ASN A 154 -22.34 0.01 -12.99
CA ASN A 154 -23.32 1.05 -13.33
C ASN A 154 -23.37 1.29 -14.85
N LEU A 155 -22.20 1.35 -15.52
CA LEU A 155 -22.09 1.54 -16.96
C LEU A 155 -22.75 0.40 -17.75
N LEU A 156 -22.59 -0.85 -17.26
CA LEU A 156 -23.19 -2.04 -17.86
C LEU A 156 -24.67 -2.27 -17.49
N GLY A 157 -25.26 -1.40 -16.66
CA GLY A 157 -26.63 -1.55 -16.17
C GLY A 157 -26.84 -2.76 -15.25
N LEU A 158 -25.79 -3.18 -14.54
CA LEU A 158 -25.78 -4.34 -13.65
C LEU A 158 -25.89 -3.92 -12.19
N ASN A 159 -26.43 -4.80 -11.34
CA ASN A 159 -26.46 -4.55 -9.90
C ASN A 159 -25.03 -4.56 -9.33
N LYS A 160 -24.72 -3.56 -8.49
CA LYS A 160 -23.42 -3.40 -7.81
C LYS A 160 -22.98 -4.64 -7.01
N SER A 161 -23.93 -5.46 -6.55
CA SER A 161 -23.63 -6.72 -5.87
C SER A 161 -22.86 -7.71 -6.74
N HIS A 162 -23.07 -7.70 -8.06
CA HIS A 162 -22.31 -8.55 -8.98
C HIS A 162 -20.85 -8.11 -9.07
N ALA A 163 -20.58 -6.80 -9.05
CA ALA A 163 -19.20 -6.29 -9.04
C ALA A 163 -18.45 -6.72 -7.77
N SER A 164 -19.07 -6.55 -6.60
CA SER A 164 -18.46 -6.96 -5.32
C SER A 164 -18.17 -8.47 -5.29
N ARG A 165 -19.13 -9.29 -5.72
CA ARG A 165 -18.94 -10.75 -5.78
C ARG A 165 -17.88 -11.16 -6.80
N ALA A 166 -17.86 -10.54 -7.99
CA ALA A 166 -16.86 -10.83 -9.02
C ALA A 166 -15.44 -10.53 -8.52
N MET A 167 -15.24 -9.39 -7.84
CA MET A 167 -13.95 -9.04 -7.28
C MET A 167 -13.52 -9.96 -6.14
N ASN A 168 -14.45 -10.40 -5.29
CA ASN A 168 -14.13 -11.36 -4.24
C ASN A 168 -13.74 -12.73 -4.82
N THR A 169 -14.40 -13.19 -5.88
CA THR A 169 -14.02 -14.43 -6.57
C THR A 169 -12.67 -14.29 -7.25
N LEU A 170 -12.43 -13.21 -7.98
CA LEU A 170 -11.14 -12.95 -8.65
C LEU A 170 -10.00 -12.87 -7.64
N LYS A 171 -10.22 -12.20 -6.50
CA LYS A 171 -9.22 -12.11 -5.45
C LYS A 171 -8.87 -13.47 -4.84
N LYS A 172 -9.85 -14.35 -4.64
CA LYS A 172 -9.57 -15.72 -4.16
C LYS A 172 -8.75 -16.50 -5.18
N LEU A 173 -9.10 -16.36 -6.46
CA LEU A 173 -8.41 -17.02 -7.55
C LEU A 173 -6.93 -16.63 -7.63
N CYS A 174 -6.65 -15.33 -7.54
CA CYS A 174 -5.30 -14.80 -7.57
C CYS A 174 -4.63 -14.81 -6.17
N GLN A 175 -5.05 -15.65 -5.24
CA GLN A 175 -4.38 -15.82 -3.93
C GLN A 175 -4.05 -17.29 -3.63
N GLU A 176 -4.53 -18.20 -4.47
CA GLU A 176 -4.13 -19.61 -4.51
C GLU A 176 -2.92 -19.78 -5.41
#